data_AF-A0A7X7S4N0-F1
#
_entry.id   AF-A0A7X7S4N0-F1
#
_cell.length_a   1.000
_cell.length_b   1.000
_cell.length_c   1.000
_cell.angle_alpha   90.00
_cell.angle_beta   90.00
_cell.angle_gamma   90.00
#
_symmetry.space_group_name_H-M   'P 1'
#
loop_
_entity.id
_entity.type
_entity.pdbx_description
1 polymer ?
#
loop_
_entity_poly.entity_id
_entity_poly.type
_entity_poly.pdbx_seq_one_letter_code
_entity_poly.pdbx_strand_id
1 'polypeptide(L)'
;MAALVRAEHDLPSLRIAYRHGGREAVHFWLVRGGQDPELVAECRASELGPVDFPDGAPVTDDQFHLPSDVLYQLSRRMPDLGHSDSPPDNALWLELVSPRGYLHLVPWEQLLEPLGRPLVRLPNYTVRPQAQSQTLEVALCASSSVFGGEFDPPTILGHLARLWTTMSGKDTRVHLFCDQWAHRAVLDLVSERPEVRVADPADWEVVAHPSSMATNPWLEWISGALEGLAMDVIHLVGYGYLAGGRGAVALAATPTSSAREHAEFIGAAQLAQFAGSRGAWTFVISGPPDNYSGAGLRDVADTLAISSPGVRIAHDLSLDPDLAQLTRVIELVYAGKASVTEPLPGISCWAHPKFVEYPEERLMTRTGHSAMVGEATQEVLAAPGTPASVASGTRYLESLQAQWTVTEGGAIDADAVAALRRVSDVLERRSLEFREEP
;
A
#
# COMPACT_ATOMS: atom_id res chain seq x y z
N MET A 1 17.39 4.20 -3.58
CA MET A 1 16.49 3.90 -4.72
C MET A 1 15.50 5.02 -5.00
N ALA A 2 14.83 5.59 -3.99
CA ALA A 2 13.96 6.76 -4.20
C ALA A 2 14.65 7.92 -4.98
N ALA A 3 15.93 8.19 -4.72
CA ALA A 3 16.71 9.16 -5.49
C ALA A 3 16.89 8.79 -6.99
N LEU A 4 16.98 7.51 -7.33
CA LEU A 4 17.06 7.04 -8.72
C LEU A 4 15.71 7.22 -9.42
N VAL A 5 14.61 6.79 -8.79
CA VAL A 5 13.24 6.99 -9.30
C VAL A 5 12.97 8.49 -9.52
N ARG A 6 13.33 9.33 -8.55
CA ARG A 6 13.25 10.79 -8.67
C ARG A 6 14.03 11.32 -9.87
N ALA A 7 15.29 10.90 -10.03
CA ALA A 7 16.14 11.35 -11.12
C ALA A 7 15.66 10.90 -12.50
N GLU A 8 15.22 9.65 -12.62
CA GLU A 8 14.74 9.07 -13.88
C GLU A 8 13.44 9.71 -14.38
N HIS A 9 12.60 10.21 -13.48
CA HIS A 9 11.28 10.77 -13.80
C HIS A 9 11.18 12.29 -13.64
N ASP A 10 12.30 12.99 -13.46
CA ASP A 10 12.35 14.45 -13.23
C ASP A 10 11.40 14.96 -12.13
N LEU A 11 11.24 14.19 -11.04
CA LEU A 11 10.16 14.46 -10.09
C LEU A 11 10.45 15.69 -9.21
N PRO A 12 9.46 16.58 -8.99
CA PRO A 12 9.54 17.61 -7.95
C PRO A 12 9.37 16.97 -6.58
N SER A 13 10.42 16.95 -5.77
CA SER A 13 10.45 16.21 -4.51
C SER A 13 10.77 17.07 -3.29
N LEU A 14 10.10 16.75 -2.19
CA LEU A 14 10.48 17.17 -0.84
C LEU A 14 11.25 16.03 -0.19
N ARG A 15 12.53 16.27 0.08
CA ARG A 15 13.40 15.30 0.73
C ARG A 15 13.52 15.64 2.21
N ILE A 16 13.28 14.65 3.06
CA ILE A 16 13.31 14.81 4.53
C ILE A 16 14.23 13.77 5.13
N ALA A 17 15.15 14.22 5.98
CA ALA A 17 16.12 13.34 6.64
C ALA A 17 16.52 13.85 8.01
N TYR A 18 16.95 12.93 8.87
CA TYR A 18 17.70 13.27 10.07
C TYR A 18 19.09 13.78 9.74
N ARG A 19 19.54 14.81 10.47
CA ARG A 19 20.89 15.36 10.33
C ARG A 19 21.94 14.33 10.73
N HIS A 20 22.88 14.04 9.83
CA HIS A 20 24.00 13.09 10.05
C HIS A 20 23.58 11.72 10.63
N GLY A 21 22.34 11.27 10.39
CA GLY A 21 21.79 10.03 10.97
C GLY A 21 21.43 10.10 12.46
N GLY A 22 21.62 11.24 13.12
CA GLY A 22 21.21 11.50 14.50
C GLY A 22 19.78 12.03 14.57
N ARG A 23 18.97 11.52 15.51
CA ARG A 23 17.56 11.93 15.71
C ARG A 23 17.39 13.30 16.40
N GLU A 24 18.36 14.20 16.27
CA GLU A 24 18.33 15.51 16.93
C GLU A 24 17.62 16.58 16.09
N ALA A 25 17.94 16.62 14.79
CA ALA A 25 17.44 17.61 13.87
C ALA A 25 16.97 16.96 12.57
N VAL A 26 15.97 17.57 11.95
CA VAL A 26 15.36 17.15 10.69
C VAL A 26 15.54 18.27 9.68
N HIS A 27 16.05 17.90 8.52
CA HIS A 27 16.31 18.80 7.41
C HIS A 27 15.29 18.57 6.30
N PHE A 28 14.89 19.66 5.65
CA PHE A 28 13.95 19.68 4.55
C PHE A 28 14.64 20.27 3.32
N TRP A 29 14.76 19.47 2.27
CA TRP A 29 15.30 19.91 0.98
C TRP A 29 14.24 19.87 -0.10
N LEU A 30 14.29 20.84 -1.00
CA LEU A 30 13.59 20.77 -2.27
C LEU A 30 14.56 20.32 -3.36
N VAL A 31 14.10 19.44 -4.23
CA VAL A 31 14.93 18.89 -5.29
C VAL A 31 14.09 18.44 -6.48
N ARG A 32 14.55 18.71 -7.70
CA ARG A 32 13.91 18.25 -8.94
C ARG A 32 14.80 17.27 -9.67
N GLY A 33 14.25 16.14 -10.10
CA GLY A 33 14.95 15.21 -10.99
C GLY A 33 16.31 14.78 -10.45
N GLY A 34 17.38 14.90 -11.22
CA GLY A 34 18.74 14.56 -10.80
C GLY A 34 19.55 15.72 -10.19
N GLN A 35 18.91 16.86 -9.90
CA GLN A 35 19.60 18.07 -9.44
C GLN A 35 20.09 17.96 -7.99
N ASP A 36 20.99 18.87 -7.60
CA ASP A 36 21.47 19.00 -6.23
C ASP A 36 20.34 19.47 -5.30
N PRO A 37 20.14 18.83 -4.13
CA PRO A 37 19.11 19.24 -3.18
C PRO A 37 19.42 20.61 -2.55
N GLU A 38 18.44 21.53 -2.58
CA GLU A 38 18.52 22.82 -1.88
C GLU A 38 17.93 22.69 -0.47
N LEU A 39 18.72 22.99 0.57
CA LEU A 39 18.23 23.01 1.95
C LEU A 39 17.32 24.23 2.15
N VAL A 40 16.05 23.99 2.50
CA VAL A 40 15.05 25.05 2.67
C VAL A 40 14.77 25.35 4.14
N ALA A 41 14.78 24.32 4.99
CA ALA A 41 14.51 24.47 6.41
C ALA A 41 15.14 23.36 7.25
N GLU A 42 15.29 23.64 8.55
CA GLU A 42 15.73 22.71 9.59
C GLU A 42 14.89 22.95 10.85
N CYS A 43 14.55 21.89 11.57
CA CYS A 43 13.98 21.96 12.91
C CYS A 43 14.51 20.81 13.78
N ARG A 44 14.27 20.86 15.10
CA ARG A 44 14.55 19.71 15.98
C ARG A 44 13.57 18.59 15.70
N ALA A 45 13.99 17.35 15.86
CA ALA A 45 13.11 16.20 15.73
C ALA A 45 11.95 16.23 16.73
N SER A 46 12.20 16.71 17.96
CA SER A 46 11.18 16.87 19.01
C SER A 46 10.12 17.92 18.69
N GLU A 47 10.37 18.81 17.72
CA GLU A 47 9.38 19.78 17.26
C GLU A 47 8.38 19.16 16.26
N LEU A 48 8.73 18.01 15.67
CA LEU A 48 7.81 17.28 14.78
C LEU A 48 6.83 16.38 15.52
N GLY A 49 7.13 16.03 16.77
CA GLY A 49 6.38 15.07 17.56
C GLY A 49 7.31 14.20 18.42
N PRO A 50 6.79 13.07 18.94
CA PRO A 50 7.58 12.15 19.75
C PRO A 50 8.78 11.60 18.98
N VAL A 51 9.96 11.66 19.59
CA VAL A 51 11.20 11.07 19.04
C VAL A 51 11.36 9.59 19.37
N ASP A 52 10.59 9.13 20.35
CA ASP A 52 10.49 7.75 20.82
C ASP A 52 9.03 7.43 21.16
N PHE A 53 8.64 6.18 20.98
CA PHE A 53 7.28 5.70 21.19
C PHE A 53 7.31 4.63 22.28
N PRO A 54 6.81 4.92 23.49
CA PRO A 54 6.73 3.91 24.54
C PRO A 54 5.79 2.79 24.12
N ASP A 55 6.14 1.56 24.50
CA ASP A 55 5.41 0.36 24.08
C ASP A 55 3.94 0.42 24.50
N GLY A 56 3.05 0.28 23.52
CA GLY A 56 1.61 0.22 23.74
C GLY A 56 0.97 1.53 24.20
N ALA A 57 1.63 2.67 24.02
CA ALA A 57 0.97 3.96 24.12
C ALA A 57 0.25 4.29 22.80
N PRO A 58 -0.93 4.93 22.86
CA PRO A 58 -1.59 5.39 21.65
C PRO A 58 -0.74 6.47 20.98
N VAL A 59 -0.51 6.31 19.68
CA VAL A 59 0.23 7.26 18.85
C VAL A 59 -0.73 7.84 17.83
N THR A 60 -1.39 8.91 18.27
CA THR A 60 -2.41 9.64 17.54
C THR A 60 -1.79 10.77 16.73
N ASP A 61 -2.46 11.17 15.64
CA ASP A 61 -1.89 12.09 14.67
C ASP A 61 -1.74 13.53 15.20
N ASP A 62 -2.52 13.90 16.21
CA ASP A 62 -2.44 15.19 16.93
C ASP A 62 -1.15 15.37 17.73
N GLN A 63 -0.35 14.30 17.93
CA GLN A 63 0.97 14.40 18.56
C GLN A 63 2.02 14.98 17.60
N PHE A 64 1.76 14.98 16.29
CA PHE A 64 2.68 15.46 15.27
C PHE A 64 2.35 16.89 14.86
N HIS A 65 3.41 17.68 14.63
CA HIS A 65 3.29 19.08 14.27
C HIS A 65 4.38 19.44 13.25
N LEU A 66 4.14 20.48 12.44
CA LEU A 66 5.17 21.07 11.60
C LEU A 66 5.39 22.51 12.05
N PRO A 67 6.61 22.91 12.45
CA PRO A 67 6.88 24.27 12.85
C PRO A 67 6.48 25.27 11.76
N SER A 68 5.76 26.33 12.14
CA SER A 68 5.24 27.32 11.19
C SER A 68 6.34 27.95 10.33
N ASP A 69 7.54 28.12 10.89
CA ASP A 69 8.69 28.63 10.15
C ASP A 69 9.14 27.67 9.04
N VAL A 70 9.13 26.36 9.29
CA VAL A 70 9.44 25.34 8.27
C VAL A 70 8.42 25.41 7.13
N LEU A 71 7.12 25.41 7.47
CA LEU A 71 6.04 25.49 6.50
C LEU A 71 6.11 26.79 5.68
N TYR A 72 6.40 27.92 6.34
CA TYR A 72 6.58 29.21 5.68
C TYR A 72 7.73 29.18 4.66
N GLN A 73 8.91 28.67 5.03
CA GLN A 73 10.03 28.57 4.11
C GLN A 73 9.73 27.64 2.93
N LEU A 74 9.10 26.49 3.18
CA LEU A 74 8.67 25.56 2.14
C LEU A 74 7.69 26.22 1.16
N SER A 75 6.66 26.89 1.67
CA SER A 75 5.64 27.55 0.84
C SER A 75 6.22 28.61 -0.08
N ARG A 76 7.24 29.35 0.37
CA ARG A 76 7.91 30.39 -0.44
C ARG A 76 8.75 29.83 -1.58
N ARG A 77 9.30 28.64 -1.40
CA ARG A 77 10.17 27.98 -2.38
C ARG A 77 9.44 26.99 -3.28
N MET A 78 8.25 26.55 -2.88
CA MET A 78 7.46 25.55 -3.63
C MET A 78 7.18 25.93 -5.10
N PRO A 79 6.87 27.20 -5.46
CA PRO A 79 6.63 27.57 -6.85
C PRO A 79 7.84 27.34 -7.77
N ASP A 80 9.06 27.48 -7.24
CA ASP A 80 10.29 27.34 -8.01
C ASP A 80 10.56 25.88 -8.44
N LEU A 81 9.93 24.91 -7.75
CA LEU A 81 10.10 23.48 -8.01
C LEU A 81 9.34 23.00 -9.28
N GLY A 82 8.31 23.75 -9.67
CA GLY A 82 7.43 23.42 -10.79
C GLY A 82 6.49 22.22 -10.53
N HIS A 83 5.70 21.89 -11.56
CA HIS A 83 4.75 20.78 -11.55
C HIS A 83 5.43 19.43 -11.79
N SER A 84 4.75 18.35 -11.38
CA SER A 84 5.09 16.97 -11.71
C SER A 84 4.52 16.63 -13.07
N ASP A 85 5.36 16.11 -13.97
CA ASP A 85 4.92 15.56 -15.26
C ASP A 85 4.42 14.11 -15.14
N SER A 86 4.66 13.48 -13.98
CA SER A 86 4.08 12.18 -13.63
C SER A 86 2.80 12.36 -12.82
N PRO A 87 1.76 11.53 -13.05
CA PRO A 87 0.53 11.59 -12.28
C PRO A 87 0.72 11.32 -10.77
N PRO A 88 -0.06 11.97 -9.89
CA PRO A 88 -1.00 13.03 -10.23
C PRO A 88 -0.30 14.33 -10.62
N ASP A 89 -0.93 15.09 -11.51
CA ASP A 89 -0.42 16.39 -11.94
C ASP A 89 -0.19 17.28 -10.72
N ASN A 90 0.89 18.07 -10.74
CA ASN A 90 1.28 18.94 -9.63
C ASN A 90 1.60 18.21 -8.30
N ALA A 91 1.73 16.88 -8.28
CA ALA A 91 2.16 16.15 -7.08
C ALA A 91 3.49 16.67 -6.53
N LEU A 92 3.64 16.63 -5.22
CA LEU A 92 4.91 16.74 -4.51
C LEU A 92 5.33 15.33 -4.07
N TRP A 93 6.52 14.90 -4.50
CA TRP A 93 7.02 13.56 -4.21
C TRP A 93 7.82 13.56 -2.91
N LEU A 94 7.40 12.78 -1.93
CA LEU A 94 8.06 12.72 -0.63
C LEU A 94 9.19 11.68 -0.64
N GLU A 95 10.43 12.13 -0.46
CA GLU A 95 11.62 11.28 -0.30
C GLU A 95 12.04 11.24 1.17
N LEU A 96 11.77 10.13 1.87
CA LEU A 96 12.25 9.89 3.24
C LEU A 96 13.58 9.14 3.21
N VAL A 97 14.67 9.84 3.54
CA VAL A 97 16.04 9.34 3.35
C VAL A 97 16.44 8.34 4.43
N SER A 98 16.99 7.20 4.04
CA SER A 98 17.55 6.21 4.97
C SER A 98 18.86 6.69 5.62
N PRO A 99 19.09 6.40 6.93
CA PRO A 99 18.13 5.84 7.88
C PRO A 99 17.06 6.88 8.25
N ARG A 100 15.79 6.55 7.99
CA ARG A 100 14.66 7.49 8.17
C ARG A 100 14.06 7.51 9.58
N GLY A 101 14.58 6.68 10.50
CA GLY A 101 14.07 6.53 11.86
C GLY A 101 12.54 6.40 11.89
N TYR A 102 11.86 7.37 12.51
CA TYR A 102 10.39 7.40 12.60
C TYR A 102 9.72 8.43 11.67
N LEU A 103 10.46 9.01 10.71
CA LEU A 103 9.90 10.02 9.81
C LEU A 103 8.77 9.46 8.94
N HIS A 104 8.72 8.15 8.67
CA HIS A 104 7.62 7.53 7.93
C HIS A 104 6.31 7.45 8.73
N LEU A 105 6.37 7.57 10.06
CA LEU A 105 5.22 7.58 10.95
C LEU A 105 4.49 8.93 10.97
N VAL A 106 5.16 10.02 10.58
CA VAL A 106 4.60 11.37 10.58
C VAL A 106 3.49 11.47 9.51
N PRO A 107 2.32 12.06 9.83
CA PRO A 107 1.23 12.28 8.89
C PRO A 107 1.53 13.48 7.97
N TRP A 108 2.57 13.35 7.14
CA TRP A 108 3.04 14.41 6.24
C TRP A 108 1.93 14.96 5.36
N GLU A 109 0.98 14.13 4.95
CA GLU A 109 -0.14 14.52 4.10
C GLU A 109 -1.08 15.54 4.77
N GLN A 110 -1.23 15.46 6.09
CA GLN A 110 -1.95 16.46 6.90
C GLN A 110 -1.08 17.69 7.13
N LEU A 111 0.16 17.48 7.58
CA LEU A 111 1.06 18.58 7.97
C LEU A 111 1.50 19.47 6.80
N LEU A 112 1.54 18.91 5.59
CA LEU A 112 1.94 19.60 4.37
C LEU A 112 0.75 19.99 3.49
N GLU A 113 -0.49 19.72 3.92
CA GLU A 113 -1.71 20.15 3.25
C GLU A 113 -1.68 21.64 2.84
N PRO A 114 -1.19 22.58 3.69
CA PRO A 114 -1.18 24.00 3.34
C PRO A 114 -0.29 24.38 2.16
N LEU A 115 0.58 23.46 1.69
CA LEU A 115 1.35 23.67 0.46
C LEU A 115 0.49 23.56 -0.81
N GLY A 116 -0.76 23.07 -0.70
CA GLY A 116 -1.71 23.03 -1.82
C GLY A 116 -1.35 22.03 -2.92
N ARG A 117 -0.52 21.03 -2.62
CA ARG A 117 -0.11 19.98 -3.56
C ARG A 117 -0.48 18.59 -3.05
N PRO A 118 -1.01 17.69 -3.89
CA PRO A 118 -1.11 16.28 -3.55
C PRO A 118 0.28 15.72 -3.18
N LEU A 119 0.35 14.90 -2.14
CA LEU A 119 1.61 14.28 -1.71
C LEU A 119 1.60 12.79 -2.07
N VAL A 120 2.70 12.31 -2.66
CA VAL A 120 2.91 10.88 -2.94
C VAL A 120 4.27 10.48 -2.40
N ARG A 121 4.34 9.41 -1.63
CA ARG A 121 5.59 8.90 -1.05
C ARG A 121 6.34 8.04 -2.06
N LEU A 122 7.62 8.32 -2.24
CA LEU A 122 8.45 7.54 -3.16
C LEU A 122 8.70 6.13 -2.61
N PRO A 123 8.48 5.08 -3.41
CA PRO A 123 8.86 3.73 -3.03
C PRO A 123 10.38 3.53 -3.10
N ASN A 124 10.84 2.44 -2.50
CA ASN A 124 12.26 2.04 -2.52
C ASN A 124 12.60 1.04 -3.64
N TYR A 125 11.81 1.02 -4.72
CA TYR A 125 11.99 0.12 -5.86
C TYR A 125 11.80 0.88 -7.19
N THR A 126 12.46 0.42 -8.25
CA THR A 126 12.27 0.89 -9.64
C THR A 126 11.42 -0.06 -10.48
N VAL A 127 11.12 -1.24 -9.96
CA VAL A 127 10.31 -2.25 -10.64
C VAL A 127 8.83 -1.91 -10.47
N ARG A 128 8.10 -1.89 -11.56
CA ARG A 128 6.64 -1.82 -11.54
C ARG A 128 6.03 -3.23 -11.56
N PRO A 129 5.02 -3.52 -10.72
CA PRO A 129 4.30 -4.78 -10.81
C PRO A 129 3.47 -4.86 -12.10
N GLN A 130 3.51 -6.01 -12.77
CA GLN A 130 2.65 -6.30 -13.91
C GLN A 130 1.21 -6.51 -13.43
N ALA A 131 0.28 -5.64 -13.82
CA ALA A 131 -1.14 -5.72 -13.46
C ALA A 131 -1.98 -5.63 -14.75
N GLN A 132 -2.41 -6.77 -15.29
CA GLN A 132 -3.04 -6.80 -16.62
C GLN A 132 -4.45 -7.40 -16.64
N SER A 133 -4.98 -7.89 -15.52
CA SER A 133 -6.33 -8.46 -15.53
C SER A 133 -7.37 -7.39 -15.90
N GLN A 134 -8.25 -7.76 -16.83
CA GLN A 134 -9.46 -7.00 -17.17
C GLN A 134 -10.46 -6.98 -15.99
N THR A 135 -10.34 -7.97 -15.09
CA THR A 135 -11.15 -8.07 -13.87
C THR A 135 -10.27 -7.81 -12.65
N LEU A 136 -10.65 -6.83 -11.84
CA LEU A 136 -10.00 -6.54 -10.57
C LEU A 136 -10.53 -7.48 -9.49
N GLU A 137 -9.65 -8.26 -8.86
CA GLU A 137 -9.97 -9.08 -7.69
C GLU A 137 -9.61 -8.35 -6.40
N VAL A 138 -10.62 -8.08 -5.57
CA VAL A 138 -10.47 -7.29 -4.34
C VAL A 138 -10.90 -8.11 -3.13
N ALA A 139 -10.01 -8.32 -2.17
CA ALA A 139 -10.36 -8.81 -0.84
C ALA A 139 -10.53 -7.63 0.12
N LEU A 140 -11.73 -7.43 0.68
CA LEU A 140 -11.99 -6.45 1.72
C LEU A 140 -12.27 -7.15 3.03
N CYS A 141 -11.56 -6.76 4.09
CA CYS A 141 -11.78 -7.28 5.43
C CYS A 141 -11.95 -6.13 6.41
N ALA A 142 -12.94 -6.21 7.28
CA ALA A 142 -13.09 -5.30 8.40
C ALA A 142 -13.43 -6.09 9.67
N SER A 143 -12.74 -5.79 10.77
CA SER A 143 -13.05 -6.38 12.08
C SER A 143 -12.94 -5.34 13.19
N SER A 144 -13.92 -5.35 14.09
CA SER A 144 -13.88 -4.55 15.32
C SER A 144 -13.09 -5.27 16.40
N SER A 145 -12.11 -4.60 17.01
CA SER A 145 -11.39 -5.12 18.18
C SER A 145 -11.66 -4.26 19.43
N VAL A 146 -11.42 -4.81 20.63
CA VAL A 146 -11.69 -4.12 21.91
C VAL A 146 -10.87 -2.84 22.13
N PHE A 147 -9.80 -2.63 21.36
CA PHE A 147 -8.80 -1.60 21.62
C PHE A 147 -9.12 -0.20 21.08
N GLY A 148 -10.29 0.01 20.48
CA GLY A 148 -10.74 1.31 20.02
C GLY A 148 -12.25 1.45 20.16
N GLY A 149 -12.80 2.61 19.81
CA GLY A 149 -14.24 2.85 19.86
C GLY A 149 -15.08 1.78 19.14
N GLU A 150 -16.40 1.84 19.26
CA GLU A 150 -17.24 1.03 18.37
C GLU A 150 -17.27 1.73 16.99
N PHE A 151 -16.77 1.05 15.95
CA PHE A 151 -17.04 1.43 14.57
C PHE A 151 -18.06 0.47 13.95
N ASP A 152 -18.62 0.85 12.80
CA ASP A 152 -19.64 0.08 12.08
C ASP A 152 -19.04 -0.63 10.84
N PRO A 153 -18.38 -1.80 11.00
CA PRO A 153 -17.88 -2.60 9.89
C PRO A 153 -18.92 -2.86 8.80
N PRO A 154 -20.19 -3.21 9.08
CA PRO A 154 -21.21 -3.37 8.04
C PRO A 154 -21.31 -2.20 7.07
N THR A 155 -21.51 -0.98 7.59
CA THR A 155 -21.67 0.22 6.76
C THR A 155 -20.38 0.54 6.00
N ILE A 156 -19.23 0.46 6.66
CA ILE A 156 -17.93 0.74 6.02
C ILE A 156 -17.66 -0.25 4.88
N LEU A 157 -17.87 -1.55 5.10
CA LEU A 157 -17.69 -2.58 4.07
C LEU A 157 -18.66 -2.38 2.91
N GLY A 158 -19.93 -2.04 3.18
CA GLY A 158 -20.90 -1.72 2.13
C GLY A 158 -20.46 -0.53 1.26
N HIS A 159 -19.96 0.54 1.88
CA HIS A 159 -19.44 1.71 1.18
C HIS A 159 -18.17 1.39 0.37
N LEU A 160 -17.22 0.65 0.95
CA LEU A 160 -15.99 0.24 0.26
C LEU A 160 -16.29 -0.72 -0.91
N ALA A 161 -17.18 -1.70 -0.73
CA ALA A 161 -17.59 -2.62 -1.79
C ALA A 161 -18.21 -1.86 -2.97
N ARG A 162 -19.09 -0.89 -2.68
CA ARG A 162 -19.63 0.02 -3.69
C ARG A 162 -18.52 0.81 -4.38
N LEU A 163 -17.61 1.40 -3.63
CA LEU A 163 -16.51 2.19 -4.18
C LEU A 163 -15.69 1.38 -5.18
N TRP A 164 -15.23 0.19 -4.79
CA TRP A 164 -14.40 -0.66 -5.66
C TRP A 164 -15.14 -1.11 -6.92
N THR A 165 -16.43 -1.43 -6.80
CA THR A 165 -17.25 -1.90 -7.93
C THR A 165 -17.64 -0.77 -8.90
N THR A 166 -17.67 0.49 -8.45
CA THR A 166 -18.11 1.61 -9.30
C THR A 166 -16.99 2.54 -9.77
N MET A 167 -15.91 2.69 -9.00
CA MET A 167 -14.92 3.76 -9.22
C MET A 167 -13.60 3.27 -9.84
N SER A 168 -13.32 1.96 -9.81
CA SER A 168 -12.08 1.40 -10.37
C SER A 168 -11.99 1.53 -11.89
N GLY A 169 -13.11 1.72 -12.58
CA GLY A 169 -13.18 1.73 -14.05
C GLY A 169 -12.97 0.36 -14.71
N LYS A 170 -12.92 -0.72 -13.91
CA LYS A 170 -12.75 -2.11 -14.36
C LYS A 170 -13.88 -2.99 -13.85
N ASP A 171 -14.15 -4.10 -14.53
CA ASP A 171 -14.98 -5.16 -13.95
C ASP A 171 -14.31 -5.60 -12.65
N THR A 172 -15.04 -5.54 -11.53
CA THR A 172 -14.45 -5.73 -10.21
C THR A 172 -15.24 -6.78 -9.45
N ARG A 173 -14.56 -7.81 -8.95
CA ARG A 173 -15.12 -8.80 -8.02
C ARG A 173 -14.59 -8.53 -6.63
N VAL A 174 -15.50 -8.45 -5.67
CA VAL A 174 -15.19 -8.11 -4.29
C VAL A 174 -15.52 -9.29 -3.38
N HIS A 175 -14.56 -9.71 -2.57
CA HIS A 175 -14.71 -10.75 -1.55
C HIS A 175 -14.65 -10.10 -0.17
N LEU A 176 -15.75 -10.13 0.57
CA LEU A 176 -15.92 -9.50 1.87
C LEU A 176 -15.71 -10.49 3.01
N PHE A 177 -14.95 -10.06 4.00
CA PHE A 177 -14.69 -10.76 5.25
C PHE A 177 -15.02 -9.82 6.41
N CYS A 178 -15.82 -10.29 7.36
CA CYS A 178 -16.24 -9.50 8.51
C CYS A 178 -16.49 -10.37 9.74
N ASP A 179 -16.68 -9.73 10.89
CA ASP A 179 -17.05 -10.42 12.11
C ASP A 179 -18.41 -11.13 11.97
N GLN A 180 -18.61 -12.22 12.72
CA GLN A 180 -19.86 -12.98 12.75
C GLN A 180 -21.09 -12.13 13.07
N TRP A 181 -20.93 -11.17 13.98
CA TRP A 181 -22.02 -10.29 14.39
C TRP A 181 -22.40 -9.29 13.26
N ALA A 182 -21.45 -8.93 12.40
CA ALA A 182 -21.62 -8.00 11.28
C ALA A 182 -22.17 -8.69 10.01
N HIS A 183 -21.97 -10.00 9.89
CA HIS A 183 -22.23 -10.78 8.68
C HIS A 183 -23.62 -10.56 8.06
N ARG A 184 -24.67 -10.63 8.88
CA ARG A 184 -26.04 -10.47 8.38
C ARG A 184 -26.29 -9.07 7.80
N ALA A 185 -25.82 -8.04 8.50
CA ALA A 185 -25.99 -6.66 8.05
C ALA A 185 -25.20 -6.38 6.76
N VAL A 186 -23.98 -6.93 6.64
CA VAL A 186 -23.19 -6.87 5.39
C VAL A 186 -23.94 -7.52 4.24
N LEU A 187 -24.45 -8.75 4.42
CA LEU A 187 -25.23 -9.47 3.41
C LEU A 187 -26.43 -8.66 2.93
N ASP A 188 -27.19 -8.07 3.86
CA ASP A 188 -28.37 -7.28 3.51
C ASP A 188 -27.97 -6.02 2.71
N LEU A 189 -26.88 -5.34 3.09
CA LEU A 189 -26.36 -4.12 2.42
C LEU A 189 -25.85 -4.37 0.99
N VAL A 190 -25.32 -5.55 0.70
CA VAL A 190 -24.74 -5.88 -0.62
C VAL A 190 -25.58 -6.86 -1.43
N SER A 191 -26.79 -7.20 -0.96
CA SER A 191 -27.67 -8.21 -1.56
C SER A 191 -28.02 -7.97 -3.04
N GLU A 192 -28.03 -6.71 -3.48
CA GLU A 192 -28.30 -6.31 -4.87
C GLU A 192 -27.05 -6.30 -5.77
N ARG A 193 -25.88 -6.73 -5.27
CA ARG A 193 -24.58 -6.67 -5.95
C ARG A 193 -24.01 -8.06 -6.21
N PRO A 194 -24.33 -8.71 -7.34
CA PRO A 194 -23.86 -10.07 -7.65
C PRO A 194 -22.32 -10.19 -7.77
N GLU A 195 -21.62 -9.09 -8.01
CA GLU A 195 -20.16 -8.99 -8.06
C GLU A 195 -19.50 -9.00 -6.67
N VAL A 196 -20.29 -8.87 -5.60
CA VAL A 196 -19.82 -8.88 -4.21
C VAL A 196 -20.16 -10.24 -3.58
N ARG A 197 -19.15 -10.94 -3.09
CA ARG A 197 -19.28 -12.21 -2.37
C ARG A 197 -18.94 -11.98 -0.90
N VAL A 198 -19.81 -12.42 0.00
CA VAL A 198 -19.58 -12.35 1.45
C VAL A 198 -19.24 -13.75 1.93
N ALA A 199 -18.06 -13.91 2.55
CA ALA A 199 -17.67 -15.18 3.16
C ALA A 199 -18.39 -15.35 4.50
N ASP A 200 -18.87 -16.56 4.80
CA ASP A 200 -19.52 -16.84 6.08
C ASP A 200 -18.45 -17.04 7.17
N PRO A 201 -18.40 -16.17 8.20
CA PRO A 201 -17.46 -16.33 9.30
C PRO A 201 -17.67 -17.63 10.08
N ALA A 202 -18.84 -18.27 10.04
CA ALA A 202 -19.05 -19.55 10.71
C ALA A 202 -18.23 -20.69 10.08
N ASP A 203 -17.86 -20.56 8.81
CA ASP A 203 -17.10 -21.57 8.06
C ASP A 203 -15.57 -21.40 8.21
N TRP A 204 -15.11 -20.44 9.02
CA TRP A 204 -13.70 -20.06 9.05
C TRP A 204 -12.78 -21.24 9.39
N GLU A 205 -13.13 -22.06 10.38
CA GLU A 205 -12.33 -23.25 10.77
C GLU A 205 -12.32 -24.35 9.70
N VAL A 206 -13.36 -24.41 8.87
CA VAL A 206 -13.50 -25.44 7.82
C VAL A 206 -12.55 -25.14 6.67
N VAL A 207 -12.41 -23.86 6.32
CA VAL A 207 -11.58 -23.43 5.19
C VAL A 207 -10.21 -22.92 5.63
N ALA A 208 -10.01 -22.59 6.90
CA ALA A 208 -8.71 -22.22 7.43
C ALA A 208 -7.77 -23.43 7.36
N HIS A 209 -6.72 -23.30 6.54
CA HIS A 209 -5.66 -24.28 6.48
C HIS A 209 -4.48 -23.72 7.27
N PRO A 210 -4.10 -24.34 8.40
CA PRO A 210 -2.92 -23.94 9.15
C PRO A 210 -1.73 -23.97 8.21
N SER A 211 -1.23 -22.80 7.86
CA SER A 211 -0.06 -22.67 7.03
C SER A 211 1.11 -22.30 7.92
N SER A 212 2.32 -22.75 7.58
CA SER A 212 3.53 -22.25 8.25
C SER A 212 3.75 -20.74 8.02
N MET A 213 2.93 -20.10 7.19
CA MET A 213 3.09 -18.74 6.67
C MET A 213 2.17 -17.71 7.34
N ALA A 214 0.99 -18.11 7.81
CA ALA A 214 0.02 -17.24 8.47
C ALA A 214 -0.53 -18.00 9.67
N THR A 215 -0.17 -17.55 10.88
CA THR A 215 -0.64 -18.13 12.15
C THR A 215 -1.83 -17.36 12.73
N ASN A 216 -2.45 -16.47 11.95
CA ASN A 216 -3.53 -15.60 12.40
C ASN A 216 -4.86 -16.07 11.79
N PRO A 217 -5.91 -16.29 12.61
CA PRO A 217 -7.20 -16.84 12.16
C PRO A 217 -7.83 -16.10 10.98
N TRP A 218 -7.72 -14.76 10.93
CA TRP A 218 -8.25 -13.97 9.82
C TRP A 218 -7.51 -14.22 8.52
N LEU A 219 -6.17 -14.24 8.57
CA LEU A 219 -5.37 -14.49 7.37
C LEU A 219 -5.52 -15.92 6.86
N GLU A 220 -5.64 -16.90 7.77
CA GLU A 220 -5.92 -18.30 7.42
C GLU A 220 -7.29 -18.45 6.77
N TRP A 221 -8.32 -17.83 7.35
CA TRP A 221 -9.68 -17.84 6.81
C TRP A 221 -9.72 -17.23 5.40
N ILE A 222 -9.19 -16.01 5.24
CA ILE A 222 -9.18 -15.32 3.94
C ILE A 222 -8.38 -16.16 2.91
N SER A 223 -7.24 -16.73 3.32
CA SER A 223 -6.41 -17.55 2.42
C SER A 223 -7.12 -18.82 1.95
N GLY A 224 -7.90 -19.44 2.82
CA GLY A 224 -8.68 -20.63 2.54
C GLY A 224 -9.91 -20.36 1.67
N ALA A 225 -10.66 -19.32 2.01
CA ALA A 225 -11.82 -18.89 1.22
C ALA A 225 -11.44 -18.44 -0.20
N LEU A 226 -10.20 -17.96 -0.39
CA LEU A 226 -9.65 -17.52 -1.68
C LEU A 226 -8.64 -18.53 -2.25
N GLU A 227 -8.75 -19.81 -1.91
CA GLU A 227 -7.85 -20.84 -2.44
C GLU A 227 -7.84 -20.85 -3.97
N GLY A 228 -6.64 -20.87 -4.56
CA GLY A 228 -6.43 -20.86 -6.01
C GLY A 228 -6.63 -19.50 -6.69
N LEU A 229 -7.27 -18.52 -6.03
CA LEU A 229 -7.54 -17.20 -6.59
C LEU A 229 -6.43 -16.19 -6.27
N ALA A 230 -5.88 -15.55 -7.32
CA ALA A 230 -5.02 -14.39 -7.14
C ALA A 230 -5.86 -13.15 -6.79
N MET A 231 -5.35 -12.32 -5.89
CA MET A 231 -5.93 -11.01 -5.58
C MET A 231 -5.09 -9.91 -6.21
N ASP A 232 -5.73 -8.85 -6.68
CA ASP A 232 -5.04 -7.62 -7.08
C ASP A 232 -4.89 -6.67 -5.90
N VAL A 233 -5.94 -6.60 -5.09
CA VAL A 233 -6.09 -5.66 -3.98
C VAL A 233 -6.45 -6.42 -2.71
N ILE A 234 -5.73 -6.10 -1.64
CA ILE A 234 -6.14 -6.42 -0.28
C ILE A 234 -6.41 -5.10 0.44
N HIS A 235 -7.61 -4.95 0.99
CA HIS A 235 -7.97 -3.79 1.80
C HIS A 235 -8.39 -4.26 3.19
N LEU A 236 -7.64 -3.87 4.21
CA LEU A 236 -7.98 -4.17 5.60
C LEU A 236 -8.48 -2.90 6.30
N VAL A 237 -9.58 -3.03 7.05
CA VAL A 237 -10.07 -2.00 7.96
C VAL A 237 -9.91 -2.52 9.38
N GLY A 238 -9.14 -1.81 10.19
CA GLY A 238 -8.86 -2.22 11.55
C GLY A 238 -8.04 -1.19 12.30
N TYR A 239 -7.98 -1.36 13.61
CA TYR A 239 -7.24 -0.43 14.47
C TYR A 239 -5.74 -0.58 14.26
N GLY A 240 -5.05 0.55 14.07
CA GLY A 240 -3.60 0.56 14.05
C GLY A 240 -3.00 0.48 15.44
N TYR A 241 -1.89 -0.22 15.55
CA TYR A 241 -1.15 -0.37 16.79
C TYR A 241 0.35 -0.22 16.53
N LEU A 242 1.07 0.40 17.47
CA LEU A 242 2.52 0.58 17.38
C LEU A 242 3.16 0.14 18.70
N ALA A 243 4.06 -0.85 18.63
CA ALA A 243 4.84 -1.30 19.77
C ALA A 243 6.25 -1.73 19.33
N GLY A 244 7.28 -1.41 20.11
CA GLY A 244 8.67 -1.69 19.78
C GLY A 244 9.13 -1.05 18.46
N GLY A 245 8.50 0.05 18.05
CA GLY A 245 8.71 0.67 16.74
C GLY A 245 8.23 -0.16 15.55
N ARG A 246 7.29 -1.11 15.78
CA ARG A 246 6.68 -1.95 14.76
C ARG A 246 5.17 -1.75 14.75
N GLY A 247 4.63 -1.51 13.56
CA GLY A 247 3.22 -1.38 13.29
C GLY A 247 2.54 -2.73 13.16
N ALA A 248 1.29 -2.76 13.62
CA ALA A 248 0.38 -3.88 13.45
C ALA A 248 -1.05 -3.38 13.26
N VAL A 249 -1.91 -4.30 12.83
CA VAL A 249 -3.34 -4.12 12.69
C VAL A 249 -4.03 -4.99 13.72
N ALA A 250 -4.87 -4.41 14.55
CA ALA A 250 -5.64 -5.10 15.56
C ALA A 250 -7.03 -5.46 15.02
N LEU A 251 -7.31 -6.76 14.94
CA LEU A 251 -8.62 -7.33 14.62
C LEU A 251 -9.15 -8.10 15.84
N ALA A 252 -10.41 -8.55 15.79
CA ALA A 252 -10.91 -9.52 16.78
C ALA A 252 -10.05 -10.80 16.78
N ALA A 253 -10.02 -11.56 17.88
CA ALA A 253 -9.19 -12.76 17.96
C ALA A 253 -9.49 -13.78 16.84
N THR A 254 -10.76 -14.00 16.55
CA THR A 254 -11.24 -14.86 15.47
C THR A 254 -12.43 -14.21 14.75
N PRO A 255 -12.79 -14.67 13.54
CA PRO A 255 -13.99 -14.18 12.84
C PRO A 255 -15.30 -14.38 13.61
N THR A 256 -15.36 -15.37 14.50
CA THR A 256 -16.53 -15.68 15.33
C THR A 256 -16.43 -15.14 16.76
N SER A 257 -15.30 -14.52 17.12
CA SER A 257 -15.11 -13.92 18.44
C SER A 257 -16.13 -12.81 18.67
N SER A 258 -16.59 -12.72 19.91
CA SER A 258 -17.37 -11.56 20.32
C SER A 258 -16.48 -10.32 20.36
N ALA A 259 -17.04 -9.14 20.07
CA ALA A 259 -16.31 -7.86 20.07
C ALA A 259 -15.67 -7.49 21.43
N ARG A 260 -15.82 -8.31 22.47
CA ARG A 260 -15.27 -8.14 23.83
C ARG A 260 -14.07 -9.05 24.15
N GLU A 261 -13.64 -9.88 23.21
CA GLU A 261 -12.47 -10.75 23.36
C GLU A 261 -11.15 -10.03 23.08
N HIS A 262 -10.02 -10.65 23.44
CA HIS A 262 -8.69 -10.09 23.18
C HIS A 262 -8.52 -9.78 21.69
N ALA A 263 -7.79 -8.71 21.35
CA ALA A 263 -7.43 -8.43 19.97
C ALA A 263 -6.25 -9.28 19.53
N GLU A 264 -6.29 -9.68 18.27
CA GLU A 264 -5.15 -10.28 17.58
C GLU A 264 -4.46 -9.23 16.72
N PHE A 265 -3.13 -9.21 16.79
CA PHE A 265 -2.31 -8.21 16.11
C PHE A 265 -1.61 -8.84 14.91
N ILE A 266 -1.83 -8.27 13.74
CA ILE A 266 -1.20 -8.71 12.50
C ILE A 266 -0.11 -7.72 12.12
N GLY A 267 1.14 -8.15 12.23
CA GLY A 267 2.30 -7.31 11.92
C GLY A 267 2.56 -7.17 10.42
N ALA A 268 3.35 -6.16 10.06
CA ALA A 268 3.69 -5.88 8.67
C ALA A 268 4.34 -7.08 7.93
N ALA A 269 5.16 -7.89 8.61
CA ALA A 269 5.79 -9.05 7.99
C ALA A 269 4.77 -10.14 7.59
N GLN A 270 3.80 -10.41 8.46
CA GLN A 270 2.71 -11.36 8.18
C GLN A 270 1.84 -10.85 7.03
N LEU A 271 1.53 -9.55 7.01
CA LEU A 271 0.75 -8.93 5.94
C LEU A 271 1.49 -8.92 4.60
N ALA A 272 2.79 -8.64 4.59
CA ALA A 272 3.61 -8.69 3.38
C ALA A 272 3.67 -10.11 2.81
N GLN A 273 3.83 -11.12 3.66
CA GLN A 273 3.82 -12.53 3.26
C GLN A 273 2.45 -12.94 2.72
N PHE A 274 1.37 -12.58 3.42
CA PHE A 274 0.01 -12.84 2.99
C PHE A 274 -0.30 -12.20 1.63
N ALA A 275 -0.03 -10.90 1.47
CA ALA A 275 -0.25 -10.19 0.21
C ALA A 275 0.58 -10.78 -0.94
N GLY A 276 1.85 -11.08 -0.70
CA GLY A 276 2.71 -11.74 -1.67
C GLY A 276 2.18 -13.12 -2.08
N SER A 277 1.72 -13.93 -1.13
CA SER A 277 1.17 -15.28 -1.39
C SER A 277 -0.07 -15.27 -2.27
N ARG A 278 -0.82 -14.17 -2.27
CA ARG A 278 -2.03 -13.97 -3.10
C ARG A 278 -1.74 -13.23 -4.41
N GLY A 279 -0.50 -12.78 -4.63
CA GLY A 279 -0.14 -12.00 -5.81
C GLY A 279 -0.60 -10.54 -5.78
N ALA A 280 -1.08 -10.06 -4.63
CA ALA A 280 -1.60 -8.71 -4.47
C ALA A 280 -0.50 -7.68 -4.70
N TRP A 281 -0.78 -6.74 -5.60
CA TRP A 281 0.13 -5.63 -5.90
C TRP A 281 -0.39 -4.31 -5.37
N THR A 282 -1.64 -4.25 -4.89
CA THR A 282 -2.13 -3.14 -4.08
C THR A 282 -2.52 -3.60 -2.69
N PHE A 283 -2.11 -2.83 -1.69
CA PHE A 283 -2.50 -3.05 -0.30
C PHE A 283 -3.01 -1.73 0.29
N VAL A 284 -4.24 -1.74 0.77
CA VAL A 284 -4.87 -0.60 1.43
C VAL A 284 -5.13 -0.98 2.87
N ILE A 285 -4.82 -0.06 3.78
CA ILE A 285 -5.18 -0.19 5.17
C ILE A 285 -5.88 1.05 5.66
N SER A 286 -7.09 0.87 6.18
CA SER A 286 -7.92 1.97 6.69
C SER A 286 -8.04 1.87 8.20
N GLY A 287 -7.67 2.95 8.89
CA GLY A 287 -8.00 3.15 10.28
C GLY A 287 -9.44 3.62 10.40
N PRO A 288 -10.30 2.97 11.21
CA PRO A 288 -11.66 3.43 11.46
C PRO A 288 -11.65 4.76 12.23
N PRO A 289 -12.81 5.44 12.37
CA PRO A 289 -12.96 6.53 13.34
C PRO A 289 -12.43 6.13 14.73
N ASP A 290 -11.83 7.09 15.44
CA ASP A 290 -11.17 6.86 16.73
C ASP A 290 -10.04 5.81 16.68
N ASN A 291 -9.33 5.76 15.55
CA ASN A 291 -8.20 4.85 15.37
C ASN A 291 -7.15 5.00 16.48
N TYR A 292 -6.76 3.88 17.09
CA TYR A 292 -5.79 3.86 18.19
C TYR A 292 -4.40 4.40 17.80
N SER A 293 -3.94 4.09 16.58
CA SER A 293 -2.69 4.64 16.06
C SER A 293 -2.64 4.72 14.55
N GLY A 294 -2.73 5.95 14.00
CA GLY A 294 -2.47 6.21 12.57
C GLY A 294 -1.01 5.89 12.19
N ALA A 295 -0.08 6.17 13.11
CA ALA A 295 1.34 5.85 12.93
C ALA A 295 1.58 4.34 12.73
N GLY A 296 0.89 3.48 13.48
CA GLY A 296 0.98 2.03 13.32
C GLY A 296 0.58 1.57 11.91
N LEU A 297 -0.49 2.12 11.34
CA LEU A 297 -0.92 1.81 9.97
C LEU A 297 0.06 2.32 8.91
N ARG A 298 0.62 3.52 9.11
CA ARG A 298 1.68 4.05 8.23
C ARG A 298 2.96 3.22 8.30
N ASP A 299 3.34 2.68 9.47
CA ASP A 299 4.48 1.76 9.58
C ASP A 299 4.26 0.45 8.79
N VAL A 300 3.05 -0.11 8.87
CA VAL A 300 2.66 -1.29 8.09
C VAL A 300 2.77 -0.99 6.59
N ALA A 301 2.10 0.06 6.12
CA ALA A 301 2.12 0.44 4.71
C ALA A 301 3.54 0.72 4.19
N ASP A 302 4.35 1.43 4.97
CA ASP A 302 5.74 1.75 4.65
C ASP A 302 6.62 0.48 4.58
N THR A 303 6.47 -0.43 5.54
CA THR A 303 7.20 -1.71 5.54
C THR A 303 6.85 -2.56 4.32
N LEU A 304 5.56 -2.62 3.95
CA LEU A 304 5.13 -3.30 2.72
C LEU A 304 5.67 -2.60 1.47
N ALA A 305 5.74 -1.26 1.45
CA ALA A 305 6.25 -0.48 0.32
C ALA A 305 7.77 -0.65 0.11
N ILE A 306 8.52 -0.95 1.17
CA ILE A 306 9.93 -1.33 1.07
C ILE A 306 10.08 -2.75 0.51
N SER A 307 9.21 -3.66 0.94
CA SER A 307 9.42 -5.09 0.76
C SER A 307 9.02 -5.61 -0.62
N SER A 308 8.04 -4.99 -1.26
CA SER A 308 7.53 -5.44 -2.55
C SER A 308 7.03 -4.29 -3.44
N PRO A 309 7.25 -4.38 -4.76
CA PRO A 309 6.64 -3.47 -5.73
C PRO A 309 5.12 -3.37 -5.62
N GLY A 310 4.58 -2.16 -5.83
CA GLY A 310 3.15 -1.89 -5.93
C GLY A 310 2.62 -0.78 -5.01
N VAL A 311 1.33 -0.53 -5.10
CA VAL A 311 0.67 0.60 -4.43
C VAL A 311 0.38 0.25 -2.98
N ARG A 312 0.80 1.08 -2.04
CA ARG A 312 0.48 0.93 -0.61
C ARG A 312 -0.23 2.18 -0.14
N ILE A 313 -1.36 2.01 0.53
CA ILE A 313 -2.17 3.13 1.01
C ILE A 313 -2.44 2.91 2.49
N ALA A 314 -2.11 3.90 3.32
CA ALA A 314 -2.68 4.05 4.65
C ALA A 314 -3.74 5.15 4.59
N HIS A 315 -4.94 4.85 5.06
CA HIS A 315 -6.13 5.68 4.95
C HIS A 315 -6.72 5.94 6.33
N ASP A 316 -7.09 7.19 6.61
CA ASP A 316 -7.78 7.58 7.84
C ASP A 316 -9.25 7.92 7.55
N LEU A 317 -10.15 7.03 7.97
CA LEU A 317 -11.59 7.21 7.77
C LEU A 317 -12.15 8.39 8.58
N SER A 318 -11.46 8.86 9.62
CA SER A 318 -11.87 10.04 10.37
C SER A 318 -11.75 11.32 9.54
N LEU A 319 -10.78 11.35 8.61
CA LEU A 319 -10.53 12.47 7.71
C LEU A 319 -11.19 12.30 6.34
N ASP A 320 -11.69 11.11 6.03
CA ASP A 320 -12.41 10.80 4.79
C ASP A 320 -13.65 9.93 5.02
N PRO A 321 -14.62 10.41 5.85
CA PRO A 321 -15.78 9.60 6.25
C PRO A 321 -16.69 9.20 5.07
N ASP A 322 -16.70 10.01 4.01
CA ASP A 322 -17.48 9.78 2.79
C ASP A 322 -16.67 9.04 1.70
N LEU A 323 -15.42 8.63 1.99
CA LEU A 323 -14.49 7.97 1.07
C LEU A 323 -14.16 8.79 -0.18
N ALA A 324 -14.29 10.11 -0.14
CA ALA A 324 -14.07 10.99 -1.28
C ALA A 324 -12.60 11.04 -1.68
N GLN A 325 -11.68 11.08 -0.71
CA GLN A 325 -10.24 11.10 -0.97
C GLN A 325 -9.78 9.74 -1.52
N LEU A 326 -10.21 8.64 -0.89
CA LEU A 326 -9.89 7.30 -1.37
C LEU A 326 -10.47 7.04 -2.78
N THR A 327 -11.68 7.54 -3.05
CA THR A 327 -12.28 7.48 -4.40
C THR A 327 -11.38 8.14 -5.44
N ARG A 328 -10.89 9.35 -5.18
CA ARG A 328 -9.99 10.06 -6.10
C ARG A 328 -8.72 9.25 -6.36
N VAL A 329 -8.14 8.63 -5.33
CA VAL A 329 -6.94 7.78 -5.51
C VAL A 329 -7.23 6.54 -6.34
N ILE A 330 -8.36 5.87 -6.12
CA ILE A 330 -8.72 4.67 -6.87
C ILE A 330 -9.02 5.00 -8.34
N GLU A 331 -9.69 6.11 -8.61
CA GLU A 331 -9.88 6.60 -9.98
C GLU A 331 -8.54 6.93 -10.68
N LEU A 332 -7.57 7.46 -9.94
CA LEU A 332 -6.23 7.71 -10.47
C LEU A 332 -5.48 6.41 -10.75
N VAL A 333 -5.42 5.50 -9.77
CA VAL A 333 -4.64 4.26 -9.85
C VAL A 333 -5.19 3.31 -10.92
N TYR A 334 -6.51 3.12 -10.98
CA TYR A 334 -7.12 2.04 -11.76
C TYR A 334 -7.84 2.54 -13.02
N ALA A 335 -8.52 3.68 -12.93
CA ALA A 335 -9.27 4.25 -14.05
C ALA A 335 -8.43 5.23 -14.90
N GLY A 336 -7.19 5.53 -14.49
CA GLY A 336 -6.29 6.44 -15.20
C GLY A 336 -6.79 7.89 -15.23
N LYS A 337 -7.72 8.27 -14.34
CA LYS A 337 -8.29 9.63 -14.32
C LYS A 337 -7.39 10.57 -13.54
N ALA A 338 -7.20 11.79 -14.03
CA ALA A 338 -6.55 12.87 -13.27
C ALA A 338 -7.47 13.43 -12.17
N SER A 339 -7.91 12.58 -11.24
CA SER A 339 -8.89 12.88 -10.17
C SER A 339 -8.26 13.47 -8.92
N VAL A 340 -6.94 13.37 -8.75
CA VAL A 340 -6.21 13.90 -7.60
C VAL A 340 -5.57 15.23 -7.99
N THR A 341 -6.26 16.33 -7.71
CA THR A 341 -5.81 17.70 -8.04
C THR A 341 -5.56 18.58 -6.81
N GLU A 342 -5.93 18.09 -5.64
CA GLU A 342 -5.87 18.79 -4.35
C GLU A 342 -5.19 17.88 -3.30
N PRO A 343 -4.62 18.45 -2.22
CA PRO A 343 -4.14 17.66 -1.08
C PRO A 343 -5.17 16.66 -0.56
N LEU A 344 -4.71 15.48 -0.15
CA LEU A 344 -5.52 14.40 0.42
C LEU A 344 -5.00 14.06 1.84
N PRO A 345 -5.35 14.84 2.87
CA PRO A 345 -4.77 14.68 4.21
C PRO A 345 -5.09 13.33 4.87
N GLY A 346 -6.16 12.65 4.45
CA GLY A 346 -6.54 11.33 4.94
C GLY A 346 -5.81 10.15 4.28
N ILE A 347 -4.92 10.40 3.31
CA ILE A 347 -4.29 9.33 2.50
C ILE A 347 -2.77 9.46 2.48
N SER A 348 -2.06 8.51 3.08
CA SER A 348 -0.62 8.29 2.79
C SER A 348 -0.48 7.22 1.71
N CYS A 349 0.05 7.59 0.54
CA CYS A 349 0.18 6.69 -0.61
C CYS A 349 1.64 6.53 -1.03
N TRP A 350 2.11 5.28 -1.14
CA TRP A 350 3.39 4.92 -1.75
C TRP A 350 3.13 4.31 -3.12
N ALA A 351 3.65 4.93 -4.17
CA ALA A 351 3.47 4.46 -5.53
C ALA A 351 4.64 4.89 -6.43
N HIS A 352 5.00 4.06 -7.40
CA HIS A 352 6.01 4.40 -8.40
C HIS A 352 5.39 5.33 -9.47
N PRO A 353 5.99 6.46 -9.89
CA PRO A 353 5.37 7.47 -10.77
C PRO A 353 4.64 6.94 -12.01
N LYS A 354 5.15 5.86 -12.59
CA LYS A 354 4.53 5.16 -13.72
C LYS A 354 3.37 4.22 -13.37
N PHE A 355 2.80 4.29 -12.17
CA PHE A 355 1.74 3.35 -11.74
C PHE A 355 0.45 3.53 -12.55
N VAL A 356 0.15 4.76 -13.00
CA VAL A 356 -1.08 5.15 -13.71
C VAL A 356 -1.07 4.80 -15.21
N GLU A 357 0.10 4.83 -15.86
CA GLU A 357 0.21 4.60 -17.30
C GLU A 357 0.25 3.11 -17.62
N TYR A 358 -0.88 2.45 -17.91
CA TYR A 358 -0.87 1.07 -18.39
C TYR A 358 -0.20 1.01 -19.78
N PRO A 359 0.91 0.27 -19.96
CA PRO A 359 1.58 0.22 -21.26
C PRO A 359 0.73 -0.56 -22.27
N GLU A 360 0.68 -0.06 -23.50
CA GLU A 360 0.47 -0.93 -24.66
C GLU A 360 1.72 -1.82 -24.84
N GLU A 361 1.52 -3.06 -25.24
CA GLU A 361 2.48 -4.17 -25.18
C GLU A 361 3.90 -3.95 -25.74
N ARG A 362 4.76 -4.90 -25.30
CA ARG A 362 6.05 -5.37 -25.83
C ARG A 362 7.33 -4.78 -25.24
N LEU A 363 7.96 -5.65 -24.46
CA LEU A 363 9.40 -5.83 -24.24
C LEU A 363 10.13 -4.66 -23.57
N MET A 364 10.77 -4.96 -22.44
CA MET A 364 12.03 -4.38 -21.99
C MET A 364 12.57 -3.19 -22.80
N THR A 365 12.16 -1.99 -22.41
CA THR A 365 12.82 -0.75 -22.83
C THR A 365 13.22 0.03 -21.58
N ARG A 366 13.99 1.11 -21.75
CA ARG A 366 14.56 2.04 -20.74
C ARG A 366 13.53 2.67 -19.77
N THR A 367 12.37 2.07 -19.54
CA THR A 367 11.15 2.70 -19.04
C THR A 367 10.45 1.97 -17.88
N GLY A 368 11.01 0.89 -17.31
CA GLY A 368 10.63 0.43 -15.95
C GLY A 368 9.70 -0.79 -15.84
N HIS A 369 9.68 -1.72 -16.80
CA HIS A 369 8.98 -3.02 -16.65
C HIS A 369 9.91 -4.14 -16.18
N SER A 370 9.38 -5.17 -15.50
CA SER A 370 10.15 -6.40 -15.22
C SER A 370 10.53 -7.09 -16.53
N ALA A 371 11.84 -7.28 -16.75
CA ALA A 371 12.42 -7.95 -17.92
C ALA A 371 12.05 -9.41 -18.07
N MET A 372 11.56 -9.95 -16.98
CA MET A 372 11.68 -11.34 -16.61
C MET A 372 10.33 -12.03 -16.64
N VAL A 373 9.25 -11.31 -16.90
CA VAL A 373 7.93 -11.93 -17.05
C VAL A 373 7.75 -12.26 -18.53
N GLY A 374 7.71 -13.56 -18.85
CA GLY A 374 7.51 -14.05 -20.22
C GLY A 374 6.10 -13.80 -20.74
N GLU A 375 5.89 -14.06 -22.03
CA GLU A 375 4.64 -13.76 -22.73
C GLU A 375 3.49 -14.63 -22.21
N ALA A 376 3.71 -15.92 -21.98
CA ALA A 376 2.67 -16.79 -21.45
C ALA A 376 2.26 -16.39 -20.03
N THR A 377 3.22 -16.01 -19.17
CA THR A 377 2.89 -15.45 -17.86
C THR A 377 2.10 -14.15 -17.97
N GLN A 378 2.47 -13.23 -18.85
CA GLN A 378 1.73 -11.98 -19.06
C GLN A 378 0.27 -12.25 -19.48
N GLU A 379 0.07 -13.14 -20.45
CA GLU A 379 -1.27 -13.52 -20.90
C GLU A 379 -2.13 -14.11 -19.76
N VAL A 380 -1.56 -14.99 -18.93
CA VAL A 380 -2.27 -15.58 -17.78
C VAL A 380 -2.57 -14.53 -16.69
N LEU A 381 -1.67 -13.57 -16.46
CA LEU A 381 -1.91 -12.43 -15.56
C LEU A 381 -2.96 -11.45 -16.11
N ALA A 382 -3.16 -11.43 -17.43
CA ALA A 382 -4.16 -10.60 -18.09
C ALA A 382 -5.55 -11.26 -18.16
N ALA A 383 -5.59 -12.59 -18.07
CA ALA A 383 -6.82 -13.36 -18.12
C ALA A 383 -7.65 -13.22 -16.83
N PRO A 384 -9.00 -13.22 -16.93
CA PRO A 384 -9.86 -13.29 -15.75
C PRO A 384 -9.58 -14.54 -14.91
N GLY A 385 -9.57 -14.40 -13.59
CA GLY A 385 -9.37 -15.54 -12.68
C GLY A 385 -7.94 -16.06 -12.65
N THR A 386 -6.96 -15.16 -12.73
CA THR A 386 -5.52 -15.49 -12.64
C THR A 386 -5.24 -16.47 -11.49
N PRO A 387 -4.53 -17.59 -11.74
CA PRO A 387 -4.16 -18.52 -10.69
C PRO A 387 -3.23 -17.88 -9.65
N ALA A 388 -3.53 -18.09 -8.36
CA ALA A 388 -2.75 -17.55 -7.24
C ALA A 388 -1.25 -17.90 -7.36
N SER A 389 -0.93 -19.12 -7.80
CA SER A 389 0.46 -19.59 -7.97
C SER A 389 1.26 -18.77 -8.98
N VAL A 390 0.64 -18.34 -10.08
CA VAL A 390 1.29 -17.54 -11.14
C VAL A 390 1.46 -16.10 -10.67
N ALA A 391 0.42 -15.52 -10.08
CA ALA A 391 0.48 -14.15 -9.55
C ALA A 391 1.51 -14.02 -8.42
N SER A 392 1.46 -14.91 -7.43
CA SER A 392 2.40 -14.97 -6.31
C SER A 392 3.86 -15.15 -6.78
N GLY A 393 4.09 -16.10 -7.69
CA GLY A 393 5.41 -16.32 -8.28
C GLY A 393 5.94 -15.09 -9.02
N THR A 394 5.07 -14.38 -9.74
CA THR A 394 5.43 -13.11 -10.41
C THR A 394 5.80 -12.02 -9.41
N ARG A 395 5.03 -11.82 -8.32
CA ARG A 395 5.38 -10.85 -7.27
C ARG A 395 6.68 -11.17 -6.58
N TYR A 396 6.96 -12.45 -6.38
CA TYR A 396 8.23 -12.90 -5.83
C TYR A 396 9.39 -12.53 -6.77
N LEU A 397 9.26 -12.82 -8.08
CA LEU A 397 10.25 -12.45 -9.09
C LEU A 397 10.50 -10.94 -9.15
N GLU A 398 9.44 -10.13 -9.15
CA GLU A 398 9.53 -8.67 -9.14
C GLU A 398 10.19 -8.12 -7.89
N SER A 399 9.88 -8.70 -6.72
CA SER A 399 10.50 -8.31 -5.44
C SER A 399 11.99 -8.63 -5.41
N LEU A 400 12.40 -9.81 -5.91
CA LEU A 400 13.81 -10.15 -6.07
C LEU A 400 14.52 -9.21 -7.05
N GLN A 401 13.90 -8.90 -8.18
CA GLN A 401 14.46 -7.95 -9.15
C GLN A 401 14.63 -6.56 -8.52
N ALA A 402 13.65 -6.09 -7.75
CA ALA A 402 13.70 -4.81 -7.06
C ALA A 402 14.84 -4.77 -6.04
N GLN A 403 15.06 -5.86 -5.29
CA GLN A 403 16.14 -5.98 -4.31
C GLN A 403 17.53 -6.09 -4.95
N TRP A 404 17.66 -6.66 -6.15
CA TRP A 404 18.97 -6.85 -6.79
C TRP A 404 19.43 -5.67 -7.64
N THR A 405 18.50 -4.83 -8.11
CA THR A 405 18.84 -3.56 -8.77
C THR A 405 19.45 -2.53 -7.79
N VAL A 406 19.59 -2.88 -6.50
CA VAL A 406 19.99 -2.02 -5.38
C VAL A 406 21.50 -1.70 -5.33
N THR A 407 22.37 -2.38 -6.07
CA THR A 407 23.82 -2.15 -5.95
C THR A 407 24.25 -0.84 -6.63
N GLU A 408 24.31 0.24 -5.84
CA GLU A 408 24.81 1.57 -6.21
C GLU A 408 26.08 1.49 -7.07
N GLY A 409 25.96 1.81 -8.36
CA GLY A 409 27.10 1.95 -9.28
C GLY A 409 27.89 0.66 -9.59
N GLY A 410 27.46 -0.49 -9.06
CA GLY A 410 28.05 -1.79 -9.36
C GLY A 410 27.60 -2.31 -10.74
N ALA A 411 28.47 -3.06 -11.41
CA ALA A 411 28.02 -3.85 -12.56
C ALA A 411 26.94 -4.84 -12.08
N ILE A 412 25.86 -4.98 -12.85
CA ILE A 412 24.80 -5.95 -12.57
C ILE A 412 25.44 -7.34 -12.45
N ASP A 413 25.18 -8.03 -11.33
CA ASP A 413 25.68 -9.39 -11.10
C ASP A 413 25.06 -10.35 -12.14
N ALA A 414 25.91 -10.90 -13.01
CA ALA A 414 25.49 -11.78 -14.10
C ALA A 414 24.91 -13.12 -13.58
N ASP A 415 25.42 -13.63 -12.45
CA ASP A 415 24.92 -14.88 -11.85
C ASP A 415 23.54 -14.66 -11.23
N ALA A 416 23.34 -13.49 -10.62
CA ALA A 416 22.04 -13.05 -10.13
C ALA A 416 21.04 -12.93 -11.31
N VAL A 417 21.40 -12.26 -12.41
CA VAL A 417 20.52 -12.21 -13.61
C VAL A 417 20.20 -13.61 -14.13
N ALA A 418 21.18 -14.51 -14.19
CA ALA A 418 20.96 -15.89 -14.63
C ALA A 418 20.05 -16.68 -13.66
N ALA A 419 20.11 -16.41 -12.34
CA ALA A 419 19.21 -16.98 -11.36
C ALA A 419 17.77 -16.46 -11.51
N LEU A 420 17.56 -15.15 -11.70
CA LEU A 420 16.22 -14.60 -11.97
C LEU A 420 15.62 -15.19 -13.25
N ARG A 421 16.45 -15.41 -14.30
CA ARG A 421 15.98 -16.03 -15.56
C ARG A 421 15.48 -17.44 -15.33
N ARG A 422 16.19 -18.23 -14.51
CA ARG A 422 15.73 -19.57 -14.16
C ARG A 422 14.40 -19.57 -13.40
N VAL A 423 14.18 -18.60 -12.51
CA VAL A 423 12.89 -18.44 -11.81
C VAL A 423 11.79 -18.08 -12.81
N SER A 424 12.07 -17.13 -13.71
CA SER A 424 11.19 -16.75 -14.82
C SER A 424 10.81 -17.95 -15.70
N ASP A 425 11.77 -18.78 -16.11
CA ASP A 425 11.53 -19.97 -16.94
C ASP A 425 10.65 -21.02 -16.24
N VAL A 426 10.69 -21.10 -14.90
CA VAL A 426 9.79 -21.97 -14.12
C VAL A 426 8.37 -21.41 -14.14
N LEU A 427 8.20 -20.10 -13.94
CA LEU A 427 6.88 -19.45 -13.98
C LEU A 427 6.25 -19.51 -15.36
N GLU A 428 7.05 -19.30 -16.41
CA GLU A 428 6.58 -19.35 -17.80
C GLU A 428 6.05 -20.76 -18.13
N ARG A 429 6.79 -21.81 -17.76
CA ARG A 429 6.32 -23.20 -17.93
C ARG A 429 5.03 -23.48 -17.17
N ARG A 430 4.93 -23.02 -15.92
CA ARG A 430 3.71 -23.16 -15.12
C ARG A 430 2.53 -22.41 -15.75
N SER A 431 2.78 -21.26 -16.39
CA SER A 431 1.75 -20.47 -17.06
C SER A 431 1.23 -21.15 -18.32
N LEU A 432 2.10 -21.83 -19.07
CA LEU A 432 1.70 -22.63 -20.24
C LEU A 432 0.73 -23.76 -19.88
N GLU A 433 0.90 -24.41 -18.72
CA GLU A 433 -0.04 -25.45 -18.25
C GLU A 433 -1.48 -24.92 -18.13
N PHE A 434 -1.66 -23.66 -17.73
CA PHE A 434 -2.99 -23.04 -17.61
C PHE A 434 -3.56 -22.52 -18.94
N ARG A 435 -2.74 -22.40 -19.99
CA ARG A 435 -3.22 -22.03 -21.34
C ARG A 435 -3.77 -23.23 -22.11
N GLU A 436 -3.32 -24.42 -21.77
CA GLU A 436 -3.67 -25.67 -22.47
C GLU A 436 -4.92 -26.35 -21.89
N GLU A 437 -5.44 -25.89 -20.75
CA GLU A 437 -6.72 -26.36 -20.17
C GLU A 437 -7.90 -25.60 -20.82
N PRO A 438 -8.76 -26.28 -21.60
CA PRO A 438 -9.85 -25.67 -22.38
C PRO A 438 -11.08 -25.26 -21.55
#